data_AF-A0A9P7XHA3-F1
#
_entry.id   AF-A0A9P7XHA3-F1
#
_cell.length_a   1.000
_cell.length_b   1.000
_cell.length_c   1.000
_cell.angle_alpha   90.00
_cell.angle_beta   90.00
_cell.angle_gamma   90.00
#
_symmetry.space_group_name_H-M   'P 1'
#
loop_
_entity.id
_entity.type
_entity.pdbx_description
1 polymer ?
#
loop_
_entity_poly.entity_id
_entity_poly.type
_entity_poly.pdbx_seq_one_letter_code
_entity_poly.pdbx_strand_id
1 'polypeptide(L)'
;MVLEGVGTSAYLGAAKSLSDKTLLTAAGSILTTEARQASWVSSSVLQDAPWSGPFETPLDFNQVFTLASEMITSCPASNPTLPFKAFPGLKITSTATPAPGETITLEFTGSGSEGLYFSIFTGLDVVSVEITSDAKVTLPANLTGTVYGVVSKTAKNVTDDVTVAGPVVLQFY
;
A
#
# COMPACT_ATOMS: atom_id res chain seq x y z
N MET A 1 6.49 -6.97 7.59
CA MET A 1 5.14 -7.47 7.91
C MET A 1 4.10 -6.93 6.91
N VAL A 2 3.39 -7.77 6.18
CA VAL A 2 2.49 -7.33 5.08
C VAL A 2 1.02 -7.45 5.43
N LEU A 3 0.57 -8.60 5.98
CA LEU A 3 -0.86 -8.88 6.18
C LEU A 3 -1.57 -7.88 7.12
N GLU A 4 -1.09 -7.72 8.36
CA GLU A 4 -1.74 -6.83 9.34
C GLU A 4 -1.67 -5.35 8.90
N GLY A 5 -0.59 -4.94 8.22
CA GLY A 5 -0.49 -3.59 7.65
C GLY A 5 -1.50 -3.35 6.53
N VAL A 6 -1.76 -4.35 5.68
CA VAL A 6 -2.85 -4.29 4.69
C VAL A 6 -4.21 -4.23 5.39
N GLY A 7 -4.40 -4.95 6.50
CA GLY A 7 -5.59 -4.90 7.34
C GLY A 7 -5.86 -3.50 7.91
N THR A 8 -4.88 -2.87 8.57
CA THR A 8 -5.03 -1.50 9.09
C THR A 8 -5.38 -0.52 7.98
N SER A 9 -4.67 -0.60 6.85
CA SER A 9 -4.88 0.24 5.68
C SER A 9 -6.29 0.09 5.10
N ALA A 10 -6.82 -1.14 5.07
CA ALA A 10 -8.15 -1.45 4.57
C ALA A 10 -9.26 -0.87 5.44
N TYR A 11 -9.22 -1.10 6.76
CA TYR A 11 -10.26 -0.57 7.65
C TYR A 11 -10.23 0.96 7.73
N LEU A 12 -9.03 1.56 7.74
CA LEU A 12 -8.92 3.01 7.74
C LEU A 12 -9.43 3.62 6.42
N GLY A 13 -9.02 3.06 5.27
CA GLY A 13 -9.43 3.55 3.95
C GLY A 13 -10.92 3.37 3.66
N ALA A 14 -11.52 2.28 4.16
CA ALA A 14 -12.94 1.99 4.00
C ALA A 14 -13.84 2.78 4.98
N ALA A 15 -13.31 3.34 6.06
CA ALA A 15 -14.10 4.03 7.10
C ALA A 15 -14.99 5.14 6.52
N LYS A 16 -14.49 5.90 5.54
CA LYS A 16 -15.24 6.96 4.85
C LYS A 16 -16.41 6.43 3.98
N SER A 17 -16.32 5.18 3.54
CA SER A 17 -17.29 4.53 2.65
C SER A 17 -18.46 3.91 3.40
N LEU A 18 -18.41 3.84 4.73
CA LEU A 18 -19.51 3.32 5.56
C LEU A 18 -20.67 4.32 5.64
N SER A 19 -21.79 3.95 5.03
CA SER A 19 -23.05 4.69 5.07
C SER A 19 -23.75 4.56 6.43
N ASP A 20 -23.79 3.33 6.98
CA ASP A 20 -24.31 3.08 8.32
C ASP A 20 -23.26 3.45 9.39
N LYS A 21 -23.52 4.53 10.11
CA LYS A 21 -22.63 5.04 11.16
C LYS A 21 -22.57 4.15 12.39
N THR A 22 -23.53 3.24 12.58
CA THR A 22 -23.48 2.26 13.67
C THR A 22 -22.33 1.25 13.47
N LEU A 23 -21.92 1.01 12.22
CA LEU A 23 -20.80 0.12 11.90
C LEU A 23 -19.42 0.76 12.14
N LEU A 24 -19.33 2.09 12.28
CA LEU A 24 -18.05 2.77 12.51
C LEU A 24 -17.40 2.34 13.84
N THR A 25 -18.19 2.07 14.88
CA THR A 25 -17.67 1.57 16.15
C THR A 25 -17.05 0.19 15.99
N ALA A 26 -17.71 -0.71 15.25
CA ALA A 26 -17.18 -2.03 14.95
C ALA A 26 -15.91 -1.93 14.07
N ALA A 27 -15.95 -1.16 12.98
CA ALA A 27 -14.80 -0.96 12.09
C ALA A 27 -13.60 -0.35 12.83
N GLY A 28 -13.83 0.65 13.68
CA GLY A 28 -12.79 1.24 14.53
C GLY A 28 -12.19 0.24 15.52
N SER A 29 -13.02 -0.64 16.09
CA SER A 29 -12.52 -1.70 16.97
C SER A 29 -11.61 -2.69 16.24
N ILE A 30 -11.95 -3.05 14.99
CA ILE A 30 -11.13 -3.96 14.19
C ILE A 30 -9.83 -3.28 13.76
N LEU A 31 -9.89 -2.04 13.26
CA LEU A 31 -8.70 -1.24 12.92
C LEU A 31 -7.68 -1.21 14.07
N THR A 32 -8.13 -0.93 15.30
CA THR A 32 -7.22 -0.91 16.46
C THR A 32 -6.69 -2.28 16.85
N THR A 33 -7.38 -3.35 16.47
CA THR A 33 -6.95 -4.74 16.74
C THR A 33 -5.85 -5.14 15.75
N GLU A 34 -6.06 -4.90 14.47
CA GLU A 34 -5.07 -5.08 13.40
C GLU A 34 -3.78 -4.29 13.72
N ALA A 35 -3.90 -3.03 14.16
CA ALA A 35 -2.74 -2.22 14.53
C ALA A 35 -1.97 -2.81 15.73
N ARG A 36 -2.67 -3.35 16.73
CA ARG A 36 -2.04 -4.01 17.88
C ARG A 36 -1.36 -5.32 17.50
N GLN A 37 -1.98 -6.11 16.63
CA GLN A 37 -1.39 -7.33 16.09
C GLN A 37 -0.14 -7.01 15.27
N ALA A 38 -0.20 -5.99 14.41
CA ALA A 38 0.95 -5.48 13.71
C ALA A 38 2.07 -5.11 14.70
N SER A 39 1.81 -4.24 15.68
CA SER A 39 2.83 -3.84 16.64
C SER A 39 3.44 -5.00 17.42
N TRP A 40 2.62 -5.98 17.82
CA TRP A 40 3.10 -7.17 18.50
C TRP A 40 3.98 -8.04 17.60
N VAL A 41 3.56 -8.31 16.36
CA VAL A 41 4.35 -9.09 15.40
C VAL A 41 5.68 -8.39 15.12
N SER A 42 5.66 -7.08 14.83
CA SER A 42 6.88 -6.32 14.51
C SER A 42 7.88 -6.38 15.66
N SER A 43 7.45 -6.04 16.87
CA SER A 43 8.35 -5.96 18.02
C SER A 43 8.72 -7.32 18.61
N SER A 44 7.75 -8.20 18.84
CA SER A 44 7.97 -9.43 19.59
C SER A 44 8.42 -10.58 18.70
N VAL A 45 7.95 -10.64 17.45
CA VAL A 45 8.32 -11.74 16.53
C VAL A 45 9.50 -11.35 15.66
N LEU A 46 9.45 -10.17 15.04
CA LEU A 46 10.47 -9.73 14.08
C LEU A 46 11.63 -8.95 14.72
N GLN A 47 11.51 -8.57 16.01
CA GLN A 47 12.51 -7.77 16.73
C GLN A 47 12.78 -6.41 16.06
N ASP A 48 11.74 -5.84 15.47
CA ASP A 48 11.78 -4.60 14.69
C ASP A 48 10.96 -3.49 15.37
N ALA A 49 10.96 -2.29 14.79
CA ALA A 49 10.20 -1.17 15.31
C ALA A 49 8.68 -1.51 15.38
N PRO A 50 8.04 -1.27 16.53
CA PRO A 50 6.64 -1.67 16.77
C PRO A 50 5.59 -0.90 15.96
N TRP A 51 5.89 0.21 15.32
CA TRP A 51 4.91 0.96 14.54
C TRP A 51 5.58 1.76 13.42
N SER A 52 4.80 2.04 12.38
CA SER A 52 5.26 2.72 11.15
C SER A 52 5.34 4.24 11.28
N GLY A 53 4.80 4.81 12.35
CA GLY A 53 4.69 6.25 12.57
C GLY A 53 3.49 6.60 13.43
N PRO A 54 3.10 7.89 13.51
CA PRO A 54 1.95 8.33 14.30
C PRO A 54 0.60 8.02 13.65
N PHE A 55 0.57 7.77 12.34
CA PHE A 55 -0.65 7.55 11.56
C PHE A 55 -0.51 6.32 10.67
N GLU A 56 -1.59 5.55 10.57
CA GLU A 56 -1.73 4.47 9.59
C GLU A 56 -2.00 5.03 8.19
N THR A 57 -1.68 4.25 7.15
CA THR A 57 -1.80 4.67 5.75
C THR A 57 -3.08 4.13 5.13
N PRO A 58 -4.10 4.96 4.82
CA PRO A 58 -5.32 4.47 4.20
C PRO A 58 -5.09 4.04 2.74
N LEU A 59 -5.59 2.87 2.37
CA LEU A 59 -5.64 2.41 0.98
C LEU A 59 -7.08 2.29 0.50
N ASP A 60 -7.32 2.49 -0.80
CA ASP A 60 -8.63 2.25 -1.40
C ASP A 60 -8.90 0.75 -1.62
N PHE A 61 -10.11 0.43 -2.06
CA PHE A 61 -10.54 -0.96 -2.22
C PHE A 61 -9.76 -1.73 -3.27
N ASN A 62 -9.36 -1.11 -4.38
CA ASN A 62 -8.63 -1.81 -5.44
C ASN A 62 -7.16 -2.00 -5.04
N GLN A 63 -6.57 -1.04 -4.34
CA GLN A 63 -5.24 -1.15 -3.73
C GLN A 63 -5.19 -2.29 -2.70
N VAL A 64 -6.15 -2.32 -1.77
CA VAL A 64 -6.28 -3.39 -0.77
C VAL A 64 -6.51 -4.73 -1.45
N PHE A 65 -7.44 -4.80 -2.42
CA PHE A 65 -7.74 -6.04 -3.11
C PHE A 65 -6.54 -6.56 -3.91
N THR A 66 -5.73 -5.68 -4.50
CA THR A 66 -4.48 -6.07 -5.17
C THR A 66 -3.55 -6.80 -4.20
N LEU A 67 -3.27 -6.20 -3.03
CA LEU A 67 -2.38 -6.80 -2.03
C LEU A 67 -2.96 -8.06 -1.38
N ALA A 68 -4.26 -8.04 -1.04
CA ALA A 68 -4.92 -9.16 -0.39
C ALA A 68 -5.10 -10.37 -1.32
N SER A 69 -5.34 -10.13 -2.62
CA SER A 69 -5.57 -11.21 -3.59
C SER A 69 -4.40 -12.18 -3.71
N GLU A 70 -3.16 -11.71 -3.51
CA GLU A 70 -1.96 -12.55 -3.51
C GLU A 70 -1.93 -13.55 -2.33
N MET A 71 -2.70 -13.26 -1.27
CA MET A 71 -2.80 -14.10 -0.08
C MET A 71 -4.03 -15.02 -0.10
N ILE A 72 -4.93 -14.86 -1.09
CA ILE A 72 -6.15 -15.65 -1.22
C ILE A 72 -5.86 -16.86 -2.12
N THR A 73 -5.81 -18.06 -1.53
CA THR A 73 -5.64 -19.30 -2.31
C THR A 73 -6.93 -19.70 -3.05
N SER A 74 -8.09 -19.58 -2.39
CA SER A 74 -9.39 -19.87 -2.98
C SER A 74 -10.52 -19.19 -2.20
N CYS A 75 -11.63 -18.92 -2.89
CA CYS A 75 -12.88 -18.49 -2.27
C CYS A 75 -13.99 -19.51 -2.59
N PRO A 76 -14.89 -19.81 -1.65
CA PRO A 76 -16.09 -20.58 -1.95
C PRO A 76 -16.86 -20.00 -3.14
N ALA A 77 -17.28 -20.84 -4.08
CA ALA A 77 -18.01 -20.40 -5.28
C ALA A 77 -19.39 -19.77 -4.95
N SER A 78 -19.91 -20.01 -3.74
CA SER A 78 -21.12 -19.37 -3.22
C SER A 78 -20.91 -17.90 -2.82
N ASN A 79 -19.66 -17.43 -2.73
CA ASN A 79 -19.38 -16.06 -2.36
C ASN A 79 -19.75 -15.12 -3.52
N PRO A 80 -20.31 -13.94 -3.22
CA PRO A 80 -20.53 -12.93 -4.23
C PRO A 80 -19.21 -12.50 -4.86
N THR A 81 -19.22 -12.20 -6.15
CA THR A 81 -18.09 -11.59 -6.81
C THR A 81 -17.81 -10.22 -6.19
N LEU A 82 -16.57 -9.99 -5.77
CA LEU A 82 -16.18 -8.70 -5.21
C LEU A 82 -16.13 -7.65 -6.33
N PRO A 83 -16.67 -6.43 -6.11
CA PRO A 83 -16.70 -5.37 -7.11
C PRO A 83 -15.35 -4.62 -7.22
N PHE A 84 -14.25 -5.30 -6.94
CA PHE A 84 -12.90 -4.73 -6.90
C PHE A 84 -12.02 -5.42 -7.94
N LYS A 85 -11.07 -4.66 -8.48
CA LYS A 85 -10.17 -5.10 -9.52
C LYS A 85 -8.73 -4.95 -9.04
N ALA A 86 -7.98 -6.04 -9.08
CA ALA A 86 -6.56 -6.00 -8.83
C ALA A 86 -5.87 -5.24 -9.96
N PHE A 87 -4.97 -4.33 -9.62
CA PHE A 87 -4.12 -3.66 -10.58
C PHE A 87 -3.02 -4.61 -11.09
N PRO A 88 -2.40 -4.29 -12.24
CA PRO A 88 -1.16 -4.95 -12.65
C PRO A 88 -0.08 -4.91 -11.57
N GLY A 89 0.71 -5.98 -11.46
CA GLY A 89 1.76 -6.10 -10.45
C GLY A 89 2.90 -5.10 -10.65
N LEU A 90 3.49 -4.67 -9.53
CA LEU A 90 4.65 -3.79 -9.45
C LEU A 90 5.72 -4.43 -8.57
N LYS A 91 6.97 -4.44 -9.03
CA LYS A 91 8.12 -4.97 -8.30
C LYS A 91 9.27 -3.99 -8.26
N ILE A 92 10.12 -4.14 -7.24
CA ILE A 92 11.40 -3.45 -7.11
C ILE A 92 12.50 -4.47 -7.37
N THR A 93 13.39 -4.18 -8.32
CA THR A 93 14.38 -5.16 -8.81
C THR A 93 15.82 -4.82 -8.47
N SER A 94 16.10 -3.58 -8.06
CA SER A 94 17.46 -3.15 -7.72
C SER A 94 17.95 -3.65 -6.37
N THR A 95 17.05 -3.84 -5.41
CA THR A 95 17.36 -4.27 -4.04
C THR A 95 16.13 -4.91 -3.38
N ALA A 96 16.37 -5.84 -2.47
CA ALA A 96 15.31 -6.45 -1.67
C ALA A 96 14.87 -5.56 -0.48
N THR A 97 15.74 -4.67 -0.02
CA THR A 97 15.52 -3.81 1.15
C THR A 97 15.95 -2.38 0.84
N PRO A 98 15.11 -1.61 0.11
CA PRO A 98 15.41 -0.21 -0.18
C PRO A 98 15.57 0.64 1.09
N ALA A 99 16.51 1.59 1.07
CA ALA A 99 16.65 2.61 2.11
C ALA A 99 15.97 3.94 1.71
N PRO A 100 15.55 4.78 2.67
CA PRO A 100 15.08 6.14 2.35
C PRO A 100 16.18 6.92 1.61
N GLY A 101 15.81 7.67 0.57
CA GLY A 101 16.78 8.39 -0.26
C GLY A 101 17.47 7.54 -1.34
N GLU A 102 17.29 6.22 -1.34
CA GLU A 102 17.89 5.33 -2.33
C GLU A 102 17.19 5.45 -3.69
N THR A 103 17.96 5.28 -4.77
CA THR A 103 17.40 5.14 -6.12
C THR A 103 17.12 3.68 -6.41
N ILE A 104 15.84 3.36 -6.65
CA ILE A 104 15.37 2.01 -6.94
C ILE A 104 14.98 1.85 -8.41
N THR A 105 15.01 0.62 -8.91
CA THR A 105 14.50 0.25 -10.24
C THR A 105 13.16 -0.45 -10.09
N LEU A 106 12.17 -0.01 -10.87
CA LEU A 106 10.82 -0.54 -10.89
C LEU A 106 10.63 -1.50 -12.08
N GLU A 107 9.86 -2.56 -11.87
CA GLU A 107 9.40 -3.47 -12.90
C GLU A 107 7.87 -3.57 -12.85
N PHE A 108 7.20 -3.24 -13.95
CA PHE A 108 5.74 -3.32 -14.08
C PHE A 108 5.36 -3.45 -15.57
N THR A 109 4.14 -3.93 -15.83
CA THR A 109 3.61 -4.04 -17.18
C THR A 109 2.86 -2.77 -17.58
N GLY A 110 3.29 -2.10 -18.65
CA GLY A 110 2.69 -0.84 -19.12
C GLY A 110 3.49 -0.19 -20.26
N SER A 111 2.84 0.70 -21.02
CA SER A 111 3.45 1.42 -22.15
C SER A 111 4.40 2.52 -21.66
N GLY A 112 5.67 2.19 -21.47
CA GLY A 112 6.76 3.13 -21.17
C GLY A 112 6.76 3.69 -19.75
N SER A 113 7.91 4.20 -19.31
CA SER A 113 8.13 4.87 -18.01
C SER A 113 8.01 6.39 -18.10
N GLU A 114 8.02 6.95 -19.32
CA GLU A 114 8.05 8.39 -19.57
C GLU A 114 6.74 9.05 -19.15
N GLY A 115 6.83 10.13 -18.35
CA GLY A 115 5.66 10.84 -17.83
C GLY A 115 4.86 10.08 -16.76
N LEU A 116 5.40 8.99 -16.21
CA LEU A 116 4.81 8.28 -15.08
C LEU A 116 5.45 8.72 -13.75
N TYR A 117 4.70 8.53 -12.68
CA TYR A 117 5.11 8.85 -11.32
C TYR A 117 5.03 7.61 -10.45
N PHE A 118 5.96 7.50 -9.50
CA PHE A 118 5.86 6.58 -8.39
C PHE A 118 5.25 7.35 -7.21
N SER A 119 3.99 7.05 -6.93
CA SER A 119 3.20 7.68 -5.87
C SER A 119 3.26 6.82 -4.61
N ILE A 120 3.80 7.39 -3.54
CA ILE A 120 4.07 6.74 -2.27
C ILE A 120 3.08 7.26 -1.24
N PHE A 121 2.23 6.38 -0.73
CA PHE A 121 1.31 6.62 0.38
C PHE A 121 2.06 6.38 1.69
N THR A 122 2.14 7.40 2.54
CA THR A 122 2.87 7.37 3.81
C THR A 122 2.12 8.16 4.88
N GLY A 123 1.62 7.46 5.91
CA GLY A 123 0.67 8.04 6.85
C GLY A 123 -0.56 8.58 6.11
N LEU A 124 -0.91 9.84 6.34
CA LEU A 124 -2.03 10.50 5.64
C LEU A 124 -1.62 11.23 4.36
N ASP A 125 -0.35 11.19 4.00
CA ASP A 125 0.22 11.92 2.87
C ASP A 125 0.46 11.01 1.66
N VAL A 126 0.47 11.63 0.48
CA VAL A 126 0.88 10.99 -0.77
C VAL A 126 1.99 11.84 -1.39
N VAL A 127 3.16 11.22 -1.57
CA VAL A 127 4.33 11.85 -2.17
C VAL A 127 4.61 11.17 -3.51
N SER A 128 4.57 11.92 -4.59
CA SER A 128 4.85 11.40 -5.94
C SER A 128 6.21 11.87 -6.42
N VAL A 129 7.00 10.93 -6.95
CA VAL A 129 8.30 11.20 -7.58
C VAL A 129 8.24 10.73 -9.03
N GLU A 130 8.79 11.51 -9.95
CA GLU A 130 8.82 11.16 -11.37
C GLU A 130 9.70 9.93 -11.61
N ILE A 131 9.23 9.03 -12.47
CA ILE A 131 9.97 7.84 -12.90
C ILE A 131 10.83 8.23 -14.10
N THR A 132 12.12 7.91 -14.04
CA THR A 132 13.03 8.18 -15.17
C THR A 132 12.76 7.24 -16.34
N SER A 133 13.27 7.59 -17.53
CA SER A 133 13.19 6.75 -18.73
C SER A 133 13.67 5.31 -18.52
N ASP A 134 14.62 5.11 -17.60
CA ASP A 134 15.19 3.79 -17.28
C ASP A 134 14.40 3.05 -16.18
N ALA A 135 13.15 3.46 -15.92
CA ALA A 135 12.28 2.94 -14.86
C ALA A 135 12.89 3.06 -13.44
N LYS A 136 13.65 4.13 -13.18
CA LYS A 136 14.23 4.39 -11.87
C LYS A 136 13.50 5.50 -11.14
N VAL A 137 13.52 5.46 -9.82
CA VAL A 137 13.00 6.53 -8.97
C VAL A 137 13.83 6.66 -7.70
N THR A 138 14.08 7.90 -7.27
CA THR A 138 14.73 8.20 -6.00
C THR A 138 13.67 8.36 -4.90
N LEU A 139 13.72 7.50 -3.89
CA LEU A 139 12.79 7.53 -2.77
C LEU A 139 12.98 8.80 -1.92
N PRO A 140 11.92 9.40 -1.36
CA PRO A 140 12.07 10.45 -0.35
C PRO A 140 12.94 9.99 0.83
N ALA A 141 13.80 10.89 1.32
CA ALA A 141 14.76 10.56 2.39
C ALA A 141 14.12 10.43 3.78
N ASN A 142 12.87 10.87 3.95
CA ASN A 142 12.15 10.90 5.21
C ASN A 142 11.07 9.81 5.33
N LEU A 143 11.11 8.77 4.47
CA LEU A 143 10.20 7.64 4.59
C LEU A 143 10.50 6.86 5.87
N THR A 144 9.44 6.41 6.54
CA THR A 144 9.50 5.64 7.77
C THR A 144 8.36 4.64 7.78
N GLY A 145 8.60 3.48 8.39
CA GLY A 145 7.60 2.45 8.56
C GLY A 145 7.16 1.76 7.28
N THR A 146 5.96 1.20 7.32
CA THR A 146 5.30 0.63 6.15
C THR A 146 4.65 1.73 5.31
N VAL A 147 5.05 1.79 4.04
CA VAL A 147 4.49 2.68 3.02
C VAL A 147 4.10 1.87 1.79
N TYR A 148 3.23 2.42 0.96
CA TYR A 148 2.72 1.75 -0.23
C TYR A 148 3.03 2.57 -1.47
N GLY A 149 3.56 1.93 -2.51
CA GLY A 149 3.93 2.60 -3.76
C GLY A 149 3.09 2.12 -4.93
N VAL A 150 2.54 3.04 -5.74
CA VAL A 150 1.90 2.72 -7.01
C VAL A 150 2.58 3.48 -8.15
N VAL A 151 2.55 2.92 -9.36
CA VAL A 151 2.86 3.67 -10.56
C VAL A 151 1.59 4.35 -11.05
N SER A 152 1.65 5.66 -11.26
CA SER A 152 0.51 6.49 -11.64
C SER A 152 0.84 7.37 -12.86
N LYS A 153 -0.19 7.74 -13.61
CA LYS A 153 -0.06 8.68 -14.75
C LYS A 153 0.03 10.15 -14.32
N THR A 154 -0.22 10.44 -13.04
CA THR A 154 -0.30 11.82 -12.51
C THR A 154 0.36 11.93 -11.15
N ALA A 155 1.09 13.02 -10.91
CA ALA A 155 1.73 13.26 -9.61
C ALA A 155 0.74 13.54 -8.46
N LYS A 156 -0.51 13.88 -8.78
CA LYS A 156 -1.56 14.27 -7.83
C LYS A 156 -2.86 13.54 -8.16
N ASN A 157 -3.78 13.48 -7.19
CA ASN A 157 -5.08 12.83 -7.32
C ASN A 157 -4.94 11.39 -7.83
N VAL A 158 -4.14 10.59 -7.11
CA VAL A 158 -3.83 9.21 -7.46
C VAL A 158 -5.07 8.36 -7.20
N THR A 159 -5.89 8.20 -8.24
CA THR A 159 -7.12 7.39 -8.25
C THR A 159 -6.94 6.14 -9.10
N ASP A 160 -7.86 5.19 -9.00
CA ASP A 160 -7.85 3.94 -9.75
C ASP A 160 -7.64 4.11 -11.26
N ASP A 161 -8.31 5.09 -11.90
CA ASP A 161 -8.23 5.31 -13.35
C ASP A 161 -6.84 5.76 -13.86
N VAL A 162 -6.03 6.34 -12.97
CA VAL A 162 -4.66 6.79 -13.27
C VAL A 162 -3.59 5.83 -12.77
N THR A 163 -3.97 4.81 -12.00
CA THR A 163 -3.05 3.76 -11.54
C THR A 163 -2.70 2.81 -12.69
N VAL A 164 -1.39 2.65 -12.92
CA VAL A 164 -0.83 1.75 -13.93
C VAL A 164 -0.48 0.40 -13.31
N ALA A 165 0.13 0.40 -12.12
CA ALA A 165 0.56 -0.81 -11.43
C ALA A 165 0.74 -0.60 -9.92
N GLY A 166 0.73 -1.69 -9.15
CA GLY A 166 0.91 -1.71 -7.70
C GLY A 166 -0.39 -1.91 -6.92
N PRO A 167 -0.43 -1.74 -5.60
CA PRO A 167 0.67 -1.25 -4.79
C PRO A 167 1.80 -2.28 -4.61
N VAL A 168 3.02 -1.78 -4.41
CA VAL A 168 4.12 -2.51 -3.78
C VAL A 168 4.24 -2.06 -2.33
N VAL A 169 4.59 -2.97 -1.42
CA VAL A 169 4.81 -2.66 0.00
C VAL A 169 6.29 -2.41 0.26
N LEU A 170 6.60 -1.31 0.94
CA LEU A 170 7.94 -0.87 1.31
C LEU A 170 8.00 -0.70 2.83
N GLN A 171 9.11 -1.10 3.47
CA GLN A 171 9.26 -1.07 4.92
C GLN A 171 10.59 -0.41 5.31
N PHE A 172 10.51 0.63 6.14
CA PHE A 172 11.64 1.47 6.56
C PHE A 172 11.69 1.57 8.10
N TYR A 173 12.20 0.53 8.75
CA TYR A 173 12.31 0.45 10.21
C TYR A 173 13.77 0.55 10.68
#